data_AF-A0A1F3BX64-F1
#
_entry.id   AF-A0A1F3BX64-F1
#
_cell.length_a   1.000
_cell.length_b   1.000
_cell.length_c   1.000
_cell.angle_alpha   90.00
_cell.angle_beta   90.00
_cell.angle_gamma   90.00
#
_symmetry.space_group_name_H-M   'P 1'
#
loop_
_entity.id
_entity.type
_entity.pdbx_description
1 polymer ?
#
loop_
_entity_poly.entity_id
_entity_poly.type
_entity_poly.pdbx_seq_one_letter_code
_entity_poly.pdbx_strand_id
1 'polypeptide(L)'
;MSVDRMIDREEQQFGPHDVERAFAGLVGFGVPPDAPAAPGGASSVRTAIDSYQEMLVALRDAKGLALSGGDEESRQYLAAATKARTGARGLIRSVEGGEGPWLRTLLSPPVNLALRDARSGPVRTVAAAWCDLVAKPFRNGLGSRYPFARTGPDAAMADVAEFFRPEKGVVWGLYKKTLEGTVERSGDGFRFADNAAEASYRPELLTFLHQAQEITTGLFPEGAQDPSVSFSVRVRPAPRIATAFLQVDGQSVEYRDGPEEWHAIAWPNKSAGGSRGASLRVRATDGTEETIQRDGDFGFLRLLEQGTLEGDPAGRDFAISFKMAFGATVVVDFRTDRSGPLFFGARGGNRALLLEAFHSFPPTPPSIGIAMASCE
;
A
#
# COMPACT_ATOMS: atom_id res chain seq x y z
N MET A 1 29.07 9.52 -69.19
CA MET A 1 27.70 9.71 -69.72
C MET A 1 26.77 9.79 -68.52
N SER A 2 26.09 10.94 -68.36
CA SER A 2 25.04 11.35 -67.40
C SER A 2 25.31 11.12 -65.91
N VAL A 3 25.48 12.09 -65.01
CA VAL A 3 25.02 13.49 -64.89
C VAL A 3 23.60 13.69 -65.40
N ASP A 4 22.63 13.08 -64.72
CA ASP A 4 21.29 13.67 -64.61
C ASP A 4 20.49 12.99 -63.49
N ARG A 5 20.42 13.67 -62.35
CA ARG A 5 19.43 13.57 -61.25
C ARG A 5 19.90 14.51 -60.13
N MET A 6 20.18 15.75 -60.52
CA MET A 6 20.34 16.85 -59.58
C MET A 6 18.96 17.45 -59.35
N ILE A 7 18.44 17.25 -58.15
CA ILE A 7 17.72 18.25 -57.35
C ILE A 7 16.71 19.11 -58.13
N ASP A 8 15.56 18.54 -58.52
CA ASP A 8 14.32 19.33 -58.65
C ASP A 8 13.59 19.29 -57.32
N ARG A 9 14.04 20.13 -56.38
CA ARG A 9 13.21 20.55 -55.27
C ARG A 9 12.45 21.76 -55.80
N GLU A 10 11.30 21.53 -56.43
CA GLU A 10 10.38 22.62 -56.78
C GLU A 10 10.19 23.48 -55.54
N GLU A 11 10.69 24.72 -55.58
CA GLU A 11 10.36 25.73 -54.58
C GLU A 11 8.85 25.97 -54.69
N GLN A 12 8.07 25.28 -53.86
CA GLN A 12 6.64 25.57 -53.70
C GLN A 12 6.50 27.05 -53.33
N GLN A 13 6.10 27.84 -54.32
CA GLN A 13 5.92 29.26 -54.16
C GLN A 13 4.58 29.47 -53.44
N PHE A 14 4.63 29.57 -52.11
CA PHE A 14 3.45 29.76 -51.28
C PHE A 14 2.80 31.12 -51.58
N GLY A 15 1.53 31.12 -51.98
CA GLY A 15 0.76 32.34 -52.21
C GLY A 15 0.07 32.86 -50.93
N PRO A 16 -0.50 34.08 -50.96
CA PRO A 16 -1.24 34.66 -49.83
C PRO A 16 -2.38 33.76 -49.31
N HIS A 17 -3.11 33.10 -50.22
CA HIS A 17 -4.19 32.18 -49.85
C HIS A 17 -3.72 30.87 -49.19
N ASP A 18 -2.47 30.45 -49.45
CA ASP A 18 -1.89 29.29 -48.77
C ASP A 18 -1.52 29.63 -47.32
N VAL A 19 -1.09 30.88 -47.08
CA VAL A 19 -0.87 31.42 -45.74
C VAL A 19 -2.19 31.56 -45.00
N GLU A 20 -3.22 32.14 -45.61
CA GLU A 20 -4.56 32.24 -45.01
C GLU A 20 -5.11 30.87 -44.61
N ARG A 21 -4.97 29.87 -45.49
CA ARG A 21 -5.41 28.50 -45.22
C ARG A 21 -4.59 27.84 -44.10
N ALA A 22 -3.29 28.09 -44.04
CA ALA A 22 -2.39 27.54 -43.03
C ALA A 22 -2.58 28.15 -41.63
N PHE A 23 -3.16 29.35 -41.53
CA PHE A 23 -3.44 30.06 -40.26
C PHE A 23 -4.94 30.13 -39.94
N ALA A 24 -5.82 29.58 -40.77
CA ALA A 24 -7.27 29.66 -40.61
C ALA A 24 -7.75 29.12 -39.26
N GLY A 25 -7.14 28.04 -38.75
CA GLY A 25 -7.47 27.47 -37.45
C GLY A 25 -7.12 28.41 -36.29
N LEU A 26 -6.04 29.19 -36.43
CA LEU A 26 -5.60 30.17 -35.43
C LEU A 26 -6.47 31.42 -35.43
N VAL A 27 -6.81 31.92 -36.61
CA VAL A 27 -7.72 33.05 -36.77
C VAL A 27 -9.09 32.68 -36.21
N GLY A 28 -9.62 31.50 -36.54
CA GLY A 28 -10.90 31.03 -35.97
C GLY A 28 -10.88 30.79 -34.45
N PHE A 29 -9.71 30.55 -33.86
CA PHE A 29 -9.57 30.41 -32.41
C PHE A 29 -9.63 31.75 -31.66
N GLY A 30 -9.01 32.80 -32.24
CA GLY A 30 -8.75 34.07 -31.56
C GLY A 30 -9.56 35.27 -32.06
N VAL A 31 -10.11 35.21 -33.27
CA VAL A 31 -10.78 36.33 -33.93
C VAL A 31 -12.28 36.03 -34.04
N PRO A 32 -13.16 36.92 -33.56
CA PRO A 32 -14.59 36.75 -33.74
C PRO A 32 -14.93 36.80 -35.25
N PRO A 33 -15.82 35.93 -35.75
CA PRO A 33 -16.25 36.01 -37.15
C PRO A 33 -16.86 37.38 -37.43
N ASP A 34 -16.60 37.92 -38.62
CA ASP A 34 -17.20 39.16 -39.10
C ASP A 34 -18.72 38.99 -39.22
N ALA A 35 -19.43 39.26 -38.13
CA ALA A 35 -20.87 39.36 -38.09
C ALA A 35 -21.26 40.84 -38.27
N PRO A 36 -22.21 41.18 -39.17
CA PRO A 36 -22.69 42.55 -39.28
C PRO A 36 -23.24 42.98 -37.92
N ALA A 37 -22.73 44.11 -37.39
CA ALA A 37 -23.17 44.65 -36.11
C ALA A 37 -24.69 44.84 -36.14
N ALA A 38 -25.41 44.16 -35.24
CA ALA A 38 -26.83 44.42 -35.05
C ALA A 38 -27.00 45.90 -34.65
N PRO A 39 -28.03 46.60 -35.15
CA PRO A 39 -28.21 48.02 -34.82
C PRO A 39 -28.47 48.15 -33.31
N GLY A 40 -27.48 48.66 -32.58
CA GLY A 40 -27.58 49.01 -31.16
C GLY A 40 -26.93 48.07 -30.14
N GLY A 41 -26.12 47.08 -30.53
CA GLY A 41 -25.45 46.21 -29.55
C GLY A 41 -24.13 45.64 -30.04
N ALA A 42 -23.10 45.70 -29.19
CA ALA A 42 -21.81 45.05 -29.44
C ALA A 42 -22.03 43.57 -29.81
N SER A 43 -21.47 43.14 -30.94
CA SER A 43 -21.40 41.71 -31.30
C SER A 43 -20.56 40.98 -30.25
N SER A 44 -21.21 40.39 -29.23
CA SER A 44 -20.55 39.55 -28.24
C SER A 44 -20.35 38.14 -28.80
N VAL A 45 -19.67 38.01 -29.94
CA VAL A 45 -19.33 36.68 -30.46
C VAL A 45 -18.15 36.17 -29.65
N ARG A 46 -18.43 35.26 -28.72
CA ARG A 46 -17.43 34.67 -27.83
C ARG A 46 -16.50 33.76 -28.62
N THR A 47 -15.20 34.03 -28.56
CA THR A 47 -14.17 33.21 -29.22
C THR A 47 -13.73 32.04 -28.34
N ALA A 48 -12.94 31.12 -28.92
CA ALA A 48 -12.34 30.02 -28.16
C ALA A 48 -11.30 30.54 -27.17
N ILE A 49 -10.56 31.61 -27.51
CA ILE A 49 -9.62 32.25 -26.57
C ILE A 49 -10.32 32.92 -25.39
N ASP A 50 -11.47 33.56 -25.59
CA ASP A 50 -12.28 34.14 -24.49
C ASP A 50 -12.73 33.05 -23.53
N SER A 51 -13.20 31.92 -24.08
CA SER A 51 -13.60 30.75 -23.29
C SER A 51 -12.43 30.17 -22.48
N TYR A 52 -11.22 30.17 -23.05
CA TYR A 52 -10.02 29.75 -22.35
C TYR A 52 -9.60 30.72 -21.24
N GLN A 53 -9.68 32.03 -21.48
CA GLN A 53 -9.40 33.05 -20.47
C GLN A 53 -10.36 32.99 -19.29
N GLU A 54 -11.67 32.84 -19.55
CA GLU A 54 -12.67 32.65 -18.50
C GLU A 54 -12.37 31.40 -17.63
N MET A 55 -11.92 30.30 -18.24
CA MET A 55 -11.49 29.12 -17.50
C MET A 55 -10.27 29.39 -16.60
N LEU A 56 -9.29 30.17 -17.07
CA LEU A 56 -8.12 30.54 -16.27
C LEU A 56 -8.47 31.50 -15.12
N VAL A 57 -9.41 32.43 -15.33
CA VAL A 57 -9.92 33.32 -14.27
C VAL A 57 -10.62 32.49 -13.20
N ALA A 58 -11.54 31.61 -13.57
CA ALA A 58 -12.23 30.73 -12.63
C ALA A 58 -11.25 29.84 -11.84
N LEU A 59 -10.22 29.32 -12.52
CA LEU A 59 -9.17 28.52 -11.89
C LEU A 59 -8.33 29.32 -10.89
N ARG A 60 -7.96 30.56 -11.24
CA ARG A 60 -7.23 31.48 -10.36
C ARG A 60 -8.05 31.81 -9.12
N ASP A 61 -9.32 32.13 -9.30
CA ASP A 61 -10.20 32.53 -8.21
C ASP A 61 -10.45 31.32 -7.27
N ALA A 62 -10.66 30.12 -7.83
CA ALA A 62 -10.74 28.88 -7.05
C ALA A 62 -9.44 28.58 -6.27
N LYS A 63 -8.27 28.83 -6.88
CA LYS A 63 -6.98 28.73 -6.18
C LYS A 63 -6.89 29.73 -5.02
N GLY A 64 -7.32 30.97 -5.22
CA GLY A 64 -7.34 32.00 -4.16
C GLY A 64 -8.18 31.57 -2.95
N LEU A 65 -9.33 30.97 -3.20
CA LEU A 65 -10.17 30.37 -2.16
C LEU A 65 -9.49 29.18 -1.48
N ALA A 66 -8.87 28.27 -2.24
CA ALA A 66 -8.17 27.12 -1.65
C ALA A 66 -6.95 27.49 -0.80
N LEU A 67 -6.31 28.64 -1.05
CA LEU A 67 -5.20 29.15 -0.22
C LEU A 67 -5.66 29.72 1.12
N SER A 68 -6.92 30.15 1.23
CA SER A 68 -7.49 30.78 2.42
C SER A 68 -8.53 29.93 3.14
N GLY A 69 -9.06 28.91 2.48
CA GLY A 69 -10.06 27.97 2.98
C GLY A 69 -9.46 26.65 3.48
N GLY A 70 -10.35 25.69 3.78
CA GLY A 70 -10.01 24.36 4.25
C GLY A 70 -10.09 23.28 3.15
N ASP A 71 -10.44 22.07 3.57
CA ASP A 71 -10.49 20.90 2.68
C ASP A 71 -11.54 21.04 1.57
N GLU A 72 -12.66 21.70 1.84
CA GLU A 72 -13.74 21.86 0.87
C GLU A 72 -13.33 22.79 -0.28
N GLU A 73 -12.69 23.92 0.03
CA GLU A 73 -12.15 24.85 -0.95
C GLU A 73 -11.03 24.21 -1.76
N SER A 74 -10.20 23.36 -1.15
CA SER A 74 -9.20 22.55 -1.86
C SER A 74 -9.83 21.56 -2.85
N ARG A 75 -10.97 20.92 -2.48
CA ARG A 75 -11.74 20.06 -3.41
C ARG A 75 -12.35 20.86 -4.55
N GLN A 76 -12.86 22.06 -4.27
CA GLN A 76 -13.40 22.96 -5.29
C GLN A 76 -12.31 23.41 -6.28
N TYR A 77 -11.11 23.71 -5.80
CA TYR A 77 -9.97 24.00 -6.67
C TYR A 77 -9.60 22.81 -7.56
N LEU A 78 -9.58 21.58 -7.01
CA LEU A 78 -9.37 20.37 -7.81
C LEU A 78 -10.46 20.16 -8.87
N ALA A 79 -11.73 20.38 -8.52
CA ALA A 79 -12.84 20.29 -9.45
C ALA A 79 -12.72 21.34 -10.58
N ALA A 80 -12.39 22.58 -10.23
CA ALA A 80 -12.15 23.67 -11.19
C ALA A 80 -10.97 23.35 -12.12
N ALA A 81 -9.85 22.86 -11.59
CA ALA A 81 -8.68 22.47 -12.39
C ALA A 81 -8.98 21.29 -13.33
N THR A 82 -9.77 20.31 -12.87
CA THR A 82 -10.20 19.18 -13.70
C THR A 82 -11.13 19.65 -14.82
N LYS A 83 -12.07 20.54 -14.51
CA LYS A 83 -12.96 21.17 -15.49
C LYS A 83 -12.18 21.97 -16.53
N ALA A 84 -11.23 22.81 -16.09
CA ALA A 84 -10.37 23.60 -16.97
C ALA A 84 -9.55 22.71 -17.91
N ARG A 85 -9.02 21.57 -17.43
CA ARG A 85 -8.26 20.62 -18.27
C ARG A 85 -9.13 19.99 -19.35
N THR A 86 -10.33 19.55 -18.98
CA THR A 86 -11.28 18.95 -19.92
C THR A 86 -11.77 19.99 -20.94
N GLY A 87 -12.06 21.20 -20.49
CA GLY A 87 -12.46 22.33 -21.34
C GLY A 87 -11.37 22.74 -22.32
N ALA A 88 -10.14 22.93 -21.87
CA ALA A 88 -9.00 23.23 -22.73
C ALA A 88 -8.78 22.15 -23.80
N ARG A 89 -8.86 20.87 -23.43
CA ARG A 89 -8.81 19.74 -24.38
C ARG A 89 -9.99 19.71 -25.35
N GLY A 90 -11.16 20.19 -24.94
CA GLY A 90 -12.32 20.39 -25.81
C GLY A 90 -12.04 21.46 -26.86
N LEU A 91 -11.62 22.65 -26.42
CA LEU A 91 -11.29 23.78 -27.29
C LEU A 91 -10.20 23.46 -28.30
N ILE A 92 -9.14 22.75 -27.89
CA ILE A 92 -8.08 22.37 -28.82
C ILE A 92 -8.57 21.37 -29.88
N ARG A 93 -9.54 20.51 -29.54
CA ARG A 93 -10.14 19.56 -30.49
C ARG A 93 -11.14 20.19 -31.45
N SER A 94 -11.76 21.32 -31.07
CA SER A 94 -12.72 22.02 -31.92
C SER A 94 -12.05 22.87 -33.01
N VAL A 95 -10.73 23.03 -32.99
CA VAL A 95 -9.99 23.71 -34.06
C VAL A 95 -9.81 22.74 -35.22
N GLU A 96 -10.52 23.00 -36.32
CA GLU A 96 -10.39 22.28 -37.58
C GLU A 96 -9.14 22.78 -38.33
N GLY A 97 -8.02 22.08 -38.18
CA GLY A 97 -6.76 22.46 -38.83
C GLY A 97 -5.53 21.69 -38.36
N GLY A 98 -4.37 22.02 -38.94
CA GLY A 98 -3.07 21.41 -38.61
C GLY A 98 -2.42 21.95 -37.34
N GLU A 99 -3.01 22.99 -36.72
CA GLU A 99 -2.43 23.78 -35.62
C GLU A 99 -2.71 23.19 -34.23
N GLY A 100 -3.51 22.13 -34.14
CA GLY A 100 -3.83 21.41 -32.89
C GLY A 100 -2.61 20.96 -32.07
N PRO A 101 -1.48 20.49 -32.64
CA PRO A 101 -0.25 20.24 -31.90
C PRO A 101 0.34 21.50 -31.24
N TRP A 102 0.35 22.64 -31.92
CA TRP A 102 0.89 23.90 -31.38
C TRP A 102 -0.01 24.46 -30.26
N LEU A 103 -1.32 24.46 -30.46
CA LEU A 103 -2.29 24.86 -29.42
C LEU A 103 -2.18 23.99 -28.17
N ARG A 104 -1.95 22.68 -28.32
CA ARG A 104 -1.68 21.79 -27.18
C ARG A 104 -0.45 22.24 -26.41
N THR A 105 0.64 22.57 -27.08
CA THR A 105 1.89 22.99 -26.46
C THR A 105 1.74 24.31 -25.68
N LEU A 106 0.91 25.25 -26.17
CA LEU A 106 0.71 26.54 -25.50
C LEU A 106 -0.33 26.49 -24.39
N LEU A 107 -1.49 25.87 -24.62
CA LEU A 107 -2.66 25.97 -23.74
C LEU A 107 -2.70 24.90 -22.66
N SER A 108 -2.03 23.75 -22.86
CA SER A 108 -2.05 22.66 -21.89
C SER A 108 -1.16 22.89 -20.65
N PRO A 109 0.06 23.43 -20.75
CA PRO A 109 0.97 23.56 -19.60
C PRO A 109 0.37 24.28 -18.37
N PRO A 110 -0.22 25.48 -18.46
CA PRO A 110 -0.70 26.19 -17.28
C PRO A 110 -1.84 25.42 -16.57
N VAL A 111 -2.73 24.80 -17.34
CA VAL A 111 -3.84 24.02 -16.80
C VAL A 111 -3.36 22.69 -16.19
N ASN A 112 -2.36 22.05 -16.80
CA ASN A 112 -1.75 20.84 -16.26
C ASN A 112 -0.98 21.12 -14.96
N LEU A 113 -0.27 22.26 -14.89
CA LEU A 113 0.42 22.69 -13.67
C LEU A 113 -0.57 22.99 -12.55
N ALA A 114 -1.64 23.73 -12.84
CA ALA A 114 -2.68 24.00 -11.86
C ALA A 114 -3.38 22.73 -11.38
N LEU A 115 -3.64 21.75 -12.25
CA LEU A 115 -4.20 20.47 -11.82
C LEU A 115 -3.26 19.69 -10.91
N ARG A 116 -1.95 19.67 -11.21
CA ARG A 116 -0.95 19.02 -10.33
C ARG A 116 -0.90 19.71 -8.96
N ASP A 117 -0.89 21.03 -8.96
CA ASP A 117 -0.94 21.86 -7.75
C ASP A 117 -2.22 21.61 -6.94
N ALA A 118 -3.39 21.62 -7.59
CA ALA A 118 -4.67 21.37 -6.95
C ALA A 118 -4.77 19.98 -6.31
N ARG A 119 -4.15 18.96 -6.92
CA ARG A 119 -4.07 17.61 -6.35
C ARG A 119 -3.16 17.52 -5.14
N SER A 120 -2.13 18.35 -5.07
CA SER A 120 -1.16 18.31 -3.98
C SER A 120 -1.76 18.70 -2.63
N GLY A 121 -2.82 19.52 -2.60
CA GLY A 121 -3.52 19.92 -1.37
C GLY A 121 -4.13 18.74 -0.62
N PRO A 122 -5.13 18.04 -1.20
CA PRO A 122 -5.74 16.87 -0.58
C PRO A 122 -4.73 15.78 -0.22
N VAL A 123 -3.72 15.56 -1.08
CA VAL A 123 -2.66 14.58 -0.82
C VAL A 123 -1.82 14.96 0.39
N ARG A 124 -1.52 16.26 0.60
CA ARG A 124 -0.85 16.72 1.84
C ARG A 124 -1.71 16.48 3.07
N THR A 125 -3.01 16.73 3.01
CA THR A 125 -3.92 16.45 4.14
C THR A 125 -3.94 14.96 4.48
N VAL A 126 -4.07 14.10 3.48
CA VAL A 126 -4.03 12.64 3.66
C VAL A 126 -2.67 12.18 4.19
N ALA A 127 -1.58 12.73 3.66
CA ALA A 127 -0.23 12.39 4.09
C ALA A 127 0.06 12.85 5.53
N ALA A 128 -0.42 14.03 5.93
CA ALA A 128 -0.33 14.50 7.32
C ALA A 128 -1.14 13.60 8.26
N ALA A 129 -2.39 13.26 7.90
CA ALA A 129 -3.21 12.32 8.67
C ALA A 129 -2.54 10.94 8.79
N TRP A 130 -1.89 10.46 7.73
CA TRP A 130 -1.10 9.23 7.77
C TRP A 130 0.07 9.33 8.75
N CYS A 131 0.83 10.42 8.72
CA CYS A 131 1.94 10.60 9.66
C CYS A 131 1.46 10.60 11.10
N ASP A 132 0.37 11.31 11.40
CA ASP A 132 -0.12 11.49 12.77
C ASP A 132 -0.86 10.27 13.32
N LEU A 133 -1.62 9.55 12.47
CA LEU A 133 -2.44 8.43 12.92
C LEU A 133 -1.74 7.07 12.74
N VAL A 134 -0.90 6.91 11.73
CA VAL A 134 -0.27 5.62 11.40
C VAL A 134 1.21 5.64 11.74
N ALA A 135 1.98 6.57 11.15
CA ALA A 135 3.44 6.52 11.23
C ALA A 135 3.99 6.77 12.64
N LYS A 136 3.56 7.87 13.28
CA LYS A 136 4.03 8.25 14.62
C LYS A 136 3.57 7.24 15.69
N PRO A 137 2.29 6.83 15.76
CA PRO A 137 1.87 5.85 16.78
C PRO A 137 2.56 4.51 16.61
N PHE A 138 2.74 4.02 15.37
CA PHE A 138 3.47 2.78 15.14
C PHE A 138 4.92 2.88 15.58
N ARG A 139 5.64 3.93 15.16
CA ARG A 139 7.04 4.13 15.53
C ARG A 139 7.24 4.18 17.05
N ASN A 140 6.37 4.92 17.74
CA ASN A 140 6.50 5.13 19.18
C ASN A 140 6.03 3.92 20.00
N GLY A 141 5.05 3.17 19.49
CA GLY A 141 4.43 2.05 20.20
C GLY A 141 4.98 0.68 19.82
N LEU A 142 4.96 0.34 18.53
CA LEU A 142 5.14 -1.02 18.00
C LEU A 142 6.49 -1.24 17.29
N GLY A 143 7.04 -0.23 16.61
CA GLY A 143 8.17 -0.40 15.68
C GLY A 143 9.49 -0.86 16.31
N SER A 144 9.67 -0.67 17.62
CA SER A 144 10.84 -1.14 18.39
C SER A 144 10.55 -2.37 19.25
N ARG A 145 9.35 -2.96 19.11
CA ARG A 145 8.88 -4.08 19.92
C ARG A 145 8.72 -5.32 19.08
N TYR A 146 8.85 -6.47 19.72
CA TYR A 146 8.56 -7.75 19.10
C TYR A 146 7.05 -7.89 18.84
N PRO A 147 6.60 -8.40 17.68
CA PRO A 147 7.36 -9.12 16.64
C PRO A 147 7.96 -8.26 15.51
N PHE A 148 7.78 -6.94 15.49
CA PHE A 148 8.30 -6.08 14.40
C PHE A 148 9.81 -5.86 14.50
N ALA A 149 10.31 -5.68 15.72
CA ALA A 149 11.73 -5.72 16.03
C ALA A 149 12.10 -7.10 16.59
N ARG A 150 13.03 -7.79 15.94
CA ARG A 150 13.54 -9.11 16.37
C ARG A 150 14.07 -9.08 17.81
N THR A 151 14.66 -7.95 18.18
CA THR A 151 15.19 -7.66 19.52
C THR A 151 14.37 -6.52 20.13
N GLY A 152 13.96 -6.70 21.38
CA GLY A 152 13.12 -5.74 22.08
C GLY A 152 12.09 -6.43 22.98
N PRO A 153 11.38 -5.67 23.83
CA PRO A 153 10.27 -6.19 24.60
C PRO A 153 9.10 -6.54 23.69
N ASP A 154 8.19 -7.37 24.17
CA ASP A 154 6.97 -7.71 23.45
C ASP A 154 6.07 -6.46 23.30
N ALA A 155 5.45 -6.34 22.12
CA ALA A 155 4.31 -5.46 21.92
C ALA A 155 3.13 -6.00 22.72
N ALA A 156 2.23 -5.11 23.15
CA ALA A 156 0.95 -5.57 23.68
C ALA A 156 0.13 -6.14 22.52
N MET A 157 -0.42 -7.35 22.67
CA MET A 157 -1.28 -7.93 21.64
C MET A 157 -2.49 -7.04 21.33
N ALA A 158 -3.00 -6.31 22.33
CA ALA A 158 -4.09 -5.36 22.15
C ALA A 158 -3.73 -4.20 21.20
N ASP A 159 -2.51 -3.65 21.30
CA ASP A 159 -2.05 -2.55 20.45
C ASP A 159 -1.87 -3.03 18.99
N VAL A 160 -1.30 -4.24 18.82
CA VAL A 160 -1.20 -4.89 17.50
C VAL A 160 -2.59 -5.14 16.93
N ALA A 161 -3.51 -5.62 17.76
CA ALA A 161 -4.87 -5.87 17.36
C ALA A 161 -5.57 -4.58 16.91
N GLU A 162 -5.47 -3.50 17.67
CA GLU A 162 -6.06 -2.20 17.33
C GLU A 162 -5.48 -1.61 16.03
N PHE A 163 -4.18 -1.76 15.82
CA PHE A 163 -3.52 -1.21 14.64
C PHE A 163 -3.94 -1.92 13.34
N PHE A 164 -3.97 -3.26 13.36
CA PHE A 164 -4.21 -4.10 12.18
C PHE A 164 -5.65 -4.63 12.07
N ARG A 165 -6.56 -4.31 13.00
CA ARG A 165 -7.94 -4.83 12.99
C ARG A 165 -8.62 -4.66 11.62
N PRO A 166 -9.23 -5.71 11.05
CA PRO A 166 -9.95 -5.61 9.78
C PRO A 166 -11.00 -4.49 9.81
N GLU A 167 -11.06 -3.71 8.73
CA GLU A 167 -11.98 -2.58 8.47
C GLU A 167 -11.90 -1.37 9.42
N LYS A 168 -11.69 -1.59 10.71
CA LYS A 168 -11.81 -0.59 11.79
C LYS A 168 -10.50 -0.27 12.48
N GLY A 169 -9.43 -1.02 12.22
CA GLY A 169 -8.11 -0.75 12.78
C GLY A 169 -7.54 0.57 12.29
N VAL A 170 -6.48 1.05 12.94
CA VAL A 170 -5.86 2.34 12.62
C VAL A 170 -5.50 2.46 11.13
N VAL A 171 -4.84 1.44 10.57
CA VAL A 171 -4.46 1.42 9.15
C VAL A 171 -5.69 1.33 8.25
N TRP A 172 -6.57 0.36 8.51
CA TRP A 172 -7.68 0.05 7.61
C TRP A 172 -8.81 1.08 7.65
N GLY A 173 -9.04 1.69 8.81
CA GLY A 173 -9.98 2.79 8.98
C GLY A 173 -9.55 4.03 8.21
N LEU A 174 -8.25 4.39 8.29
CA LEU A 174 -7.71 5.49 7.49
C LEU A 174 -7.74 5.16 5.99
N TYR A 175 -7.35 3.93 5.61
CA TYR A 175 -7.40 3.45 4.23
C TYR A 175 -8.81 3.59 3.64
N LYS A 176 -9.83 3.04 4.31
CA LYS A 176 -11.23 3.11 3.88
C LYS A 176 -11.76 4.54 3.80
N LYS A 177 -11.34 5.41 4.72
CA LYS A 177 -11.80 6.81 4.76
C LYS A 177 -11.16 7.69 3.67
N THR A 178 -9.91 7.44 3.31
CA THR A 178 -9.11 8.42 2.53
C THR A 178 -8.39 7.85 1.31
N LEU A 179 -7.91 6.60 1.37
CA LEU A 179 -7.04 6.03 0.34
C LEU A 179 -7.78 5.13 -0.65
N GLU A 180 -8.90 4.51 -0.27
CA GLU A 180 -9.63 3.52 -1.07
C GLU A 180 -9.98 4.04 -2.49
N GLY A 181 -10.34 5.32 -2.63
CA GLY A 181 -10.64 5.92 -3.94
C GLY A 181 -9.42 6.19 -4.83
N THR A 182 -8.20 6.11 -4.30
CA THR A 182 -6.95 6.37 -5.04
C THR A 182 -6.00 5.16 -5.09
N VAL A 183 -6.18 4.21 -4.17
CA VAL A 183 -5.42 2.98 -4.04
C VAL A 183 -6.42 1.84 -3.96
N GLU A 184 -6.54 1.07 -5.03
CA GLU A 184 -7.50 -0.02 -5.17
C GLU A 184 -6.86 -1.36 -4.81
N ARG A 185 -7.67 -2.26 -4.25
CA ARG A 185 -7.29 -3.68 -4.07
C ARG A 185 -7.26 -4.38 -5.43
N SER A 186 -6.22 -5.18 -5.67
CA SER A 186 -6.01 -5.89 -6.93
C SER A 186 -5.39 -7.26 -6.67
N GLY A 187 -6.21 -8.31 -6.72
CA GLY A 187 -5.80 -9.65 -6.28
C GLY A 187 -5.39 -9.62 -4.82
N ASP A 188 -4.20 -10.16 -4.52
CA ASP A 188 -3.63 -10.18 -3.16
C ASP A 188 -2.92 -8.88 -2.77
N GLY A 189 -2.83 -7.89 -3.67
CA GLY A 189 -2.10 -6.64 -3.45
C GLY A 189 -2.89 -5.36 -3.70
N PHE A 190 -2.14 -4.27 -3.83
CA PHE A 190 -2.67 -2.92 -4.02
C PHE A 190 -2.07 -2.28 -5.27
N ARG A 191 -2.86 -1.46 -5.95
CA ARG A 191 -2.42 -0.63 -7.08
C ARG A 191 -3.03 0.76 -7.00
N PHE A 192 -2.37 1.74 -7.61
CA PHE A 192 -2.99 3.05 -7.80
C PHE A 192 -4.15 2.94 -8.78
N ALA A 193 -5.21 3.73 -8.53
CA ALA A 193 -6.42 3.74 -9.36
C ALA A 193 -6.13 4.31 -10.77
N ASP A 194 -5.24 5.31 -10.85
CA ASP A 194 -4.84 5.95 -12.10
C ASP A 194 -3.41 6.54 -12.00
N ASN A 195 -2.91 7.03 -13.15
CA ASN A 195 -1.60 7.68 -13.23
C ASN A 195 -1.53 8.98 -12.38
N ALA A 196 -2.66 9.54 -11.98
CA ALA A 196 -2.69 10.73 -11.14
C ALA A 196 -2.38 10.40 -9.69
N ALA A 197 -2.97 9.32 -9.17
CA ALA A 197 -2.67 8.77 -7.86
C ALA A 197 -1.22 8.29 -7.79
N GLU A 198 -0.73 7.60 -8.82
CA GLU A 198 0.68 7.20 -8.93
C GLU A 198 1.64 8.39 -8.90
N ALA A 199 1.29 9.51 -9.55
CA ALA A 199 2.08 10.74 -9.51
C ALA A 199 1.93 11.56 -8.21
N SER A 200 1.06 11.14 -7.29
CA SER A 200 0.77 11.85 -6.03
C SER A 200 1.35 11.14 -4.81
N TYR A 201 1.32 9.80 -4.82
CA TYR A 201 1.73 8.96 -3.71
C TYR A 201 3.03 8.20 -4.00
N ARG A 202 3.74 7.88 -2.94
CA ARG A 202 4.97 7.09 -2.99
C ARG A 202 4.65 5.59 -3.17
N PRO A 203 5.40 4.84 -3.99
CA PRO A 203 5.15 3.41 -4.24
C PRO A 203 5.29 2.54 -2.98
N GLU A 204 6.10 2.97 -2.01
CA GLU A 204 6.30 2.29 -0.72
C GLU A 204 4.99 2.15 0.08
N LEU A 205 3.98 3.01 -0.19
CA LEU A 205 2.64 2.85 0.37
C LEU A 205 2.02 1.50 -0.02
N LEU A 206 2.18 1.07 -1.27
CA LEU A 206 1.59 -0.18 -1.75
C LEU A 206 2.22 -1.39 -1.06
N THR A 207 3.55 -1.38 -0.91
CA THR A 207 4.28 -2.42 -0.17
C THR A 207 3.85 -2.47 1.29
N PHE A 208 3.73 -1.31 1.95
CA PHE A 208 3.26 -1.22 3.33
C PHE A 208 1.85 -1.80 3.50
N LEU A 209 0.91 -1.44 2.62
CA LEU A 209 -0.47 -1.94 2.68
C LEU A 209 -0.53 -3.45 2.43
N HIS A 210 0.29 -3.97 1.50
CA HIS A 210 0.40 -5.41 1.26
C HIS A 210 0.86 -6.15 2.53
N GLN A 211 1.98 -5.73 3.13
CA GLN A 211 2.49 -6.35 4.36
C GLN A 211 1.50 -6.22 5.52
N ALA A 212 0.83 -5.07 5.66
CA ALA A 212 -0.23 -4.89 6.64
C ALA A 212 -1.40 -5.85 6.40
N GLN A 213 -1.75 -6.13 5.15
CA GLN A 213 -2.77 -7.11 4.78
C GLN A 213 -2.35 -8.53 5.16
N GLU A 214 -1.10 -8.92 4.88
CA GLU A 214 -0.57 -10.23 5.28
C GLU A 214 -0.62 -10.44 6.80
N ILE A 215 -0.27 -9.42 7.59
CA ILE A 215 -0.41 -9.47 9.06
C ILE A 215 -1.88 -9.59 9.47
N THR A 216 -2.76 -8.82 8.82
CA THR A 216 -4.19 -8.81 9.14
C THR A 216 -4.85 -10.15 8.85
N THR A 217 -4.66 -10.70 7.65
CA THR A 217 -5.18 -12.04 7.30
C THR A 217 -4.48 -13.14 8.12
N GLY A 218 -3.25 -12.90 8.54
CA GLY A 218 -2.45 -13.78 9.38
C GLY A 218 -2.93 -13.86 10.83
N LEU A 219 -3.40 -12.77 11.42
CA LEU A 219 -3.82 -12.72 12.84
C LEU A 219 -5.33 -12.87 13.01
N PHE A 220 -6.13 -12.38 12.07
CA PHE A 220 -7.58 -12.30 12.20
C PHE A 220 -8.25 -13.31 11.26
N PRO A 221 -8.92 -14.34 11.82
CA PRO A 221 -9.82 -15.18 11.03
C PRO A 221 -10.88 -14.35 10.32
N GLU A 222 -11.45 -14.90 9.25
CA GLU A 222 -12.51 -14.23 8.51
C GLU A 222 -13.68 -13.84 9.43
N GLY A 223 -14.05 -12.56 9.41
CA GLY A 223 -15.09 -12.00 10.27
C GLY A 223 -14.70 -11.73 11.73
N ALA A 224 -13.50 -12.14 12.17
CA ALA A 224 -13.03 -11.92 13.53
C ALA A 224 -12.58 -10.47 13.77
N GLN A 225 -12.85 -9.98 14.98
CA GLN A 225 -12.41 -8.65 15.45
C GLN A 225 -11.20 -8.71 16.38
N ASP A 226 -10.88 -9.92 16.85
CA ASP A 226 -9.78 -10.24 17.76
C ASP A 226 -8.80 -11.20 17.07
N PRO A 227 -7.49 -11.11 17.38
CA PRO A 227 -6.52 -12.08 16.91
C PRO A 227 -6.84 -13.48 17.44
N SER A 228 -6.82 -14.48 16.57
CA SER A 228 -6.98 -15.88 16.93
C SER A 228 -6.45 -16.76 15.82
N VAL A 229 -5.47 -17.60 16.12
CA VAL A 229 -4.83 -18.49 15.17
C VAL A 229 -4.93 -19.92 15.68
N SER A 230 -5.71 -20.73 14.97
CA SER A 230 -5.91 -22.15 15.29
C SER A 230 -4.99 -23.03 14.44
N PHE A 231 -4.35 -23.99 15.09
CA PHE A 231 -3.46 -24.95 14.45
C PHE A 231 -3.42 -26.25 15.24
N SER A 232 -3.10 -27.34 14.56
CA SER A 232 -2.82 -28.62 15.21
C SER A 232 -1.32 -28.84 15.33
N VAL A 233 -0.87 -29.42 16.43
CA VAL A 233 0.53 -29.81 16.64
C VAL A 233 0.67 -31.30 16.85
N ARG A 234 1.82 -31.83 16.47
CA ARG A 234 2.21 -33.22 16.71
C ARG A 234 3.70 -33.28 16.97
N VAL A 235 4.11 -33.85 18.10
CA VAL A 235 5.52 -34.05 18.41
C VAL A 235 5.98 -35.38 17.82
N ARG A 236 7.06 -35.38 17.04
CA ARG A 236 7.62 -36.60 16.47
C ARG A 236 8.46 -37.37 17.49
N PRO A 237 8.48 -38.71 17.44
CA PRO A 237 9.41 -39.54 18.19
C PRO A 237 10.84 -39.16 17.84
N ALA A 238 11.70 -39.04 18.87
CA ALA A 238 13.10 -38.73 18.69
C ALA A 238 13.96 -39.71 19.52
N PRO A 239 15.08 -40.22 18.98
CA PRO A 239 15.99 -41.06 19.76
C PRO A 239 16.47 -40.33 21.01
N ARG A 240 16.59 -41.07 22.12
CA ARG A 240 17.05 -40.56 23.43
C ARG A 240 16.08 -39.59 24.12
N ILE A 241 14.89 -39.36 23.58
CA ILE A 241 13.84 -38.54 24.23
C ILE A 241 12.79 -39.47 24.82
N ALA A 242 12.54 -39.36 26.13
CA ALA A 242 11.49 -40.12 26.82
C ALA A 242 10.17 -39.36 26.85
N THR A 243 10.22 -38.04 27.04
CA THR A 243 9.02 -37.19 27.02
C THR A 243 9.31 -35.83 26.44
N ALA A 244 8.35 -35.28 25.70
CA ALA A 244 8.35 -33.91 25.23
C ALA A 244 7.01 -33.25 25.56
N PHE A 245 7.06 -32.10 26.20
CA PHE A 245 5.91 -31.31 26.64
C PHE A 245 5.96 -29.94 25.97
N LEU A 246 5.05 -29.71 25.03
CA LEU A 246 4.83 -28.39 24.45
C LEU A 246 3.68 -27.72 25.18
N GLN A 247 3.85 -26.47 25.61
CA GLN A 247 2.79 -25.64 26.15
C GLN A 247 2.70 -24.33 25.35
N VAL A 248 1.49 -23.90 25.01
CA VAL A 248 1.20 -22.61 24.36
C VAL A 248 -0.03 -22.01 25.03
N ASP A 249 0.12 -20.83 25.63
CA ASP A 249 -0.93 -20.13 26.39
C ASP A 249 -1.75 -21.06 27.29
N GLY A 250 -1.06 -21.86 28.09
CA GLY A 250 -1.66 -22.83 29.03
C GLY A 250 -2.19 -24.12 28.40
N GLN A 251 -2.35 -24.21 27.07
CA GLN A 251 -2.70 -25.46 26.38
C GLN A 251 -1.44 -26.33 26.25
N SER A 252 -1.49 -27.59 26.71
CA SER A 252 -0.33 -28.48 26.73
C SER A 252 -0.54 -29.72 25.87
N VAL A 253 0.53 -30.14 25.19
CA VAL A 253 0.64 -31.37 24.43
C VAL A 253 1.83 -32.16 24.96
N GLU A 254 1.55 -33.34 25.50
CA GLU A 254 2.55 -34.26 26.01
C GLU A 254 2.70 -35.43 25.03
N TYR A 255 3.95 -35.71 24.65
CA TYR A 255 4.33 -36.93 23.96
C TYR A 255 5.21 -37.78 24.89
N ARG A 256 4.85 -39.05 25.06
CA ARG A 256 5.58 -40.06 25.86
C ARG A 256 5.55 -41.41 25.16
N ASP A 257 6.47 -41.65 24.24
CA ASP A 257 6.68 -42.93 23.53
C ASP A 257 5.39 -43.66 23.10
N GLY A 258 4.39 -42.89 22.70
CA GLY A 258 3.05 -43.34 22.32
C GLY A 258 2.79 -43.13 20.84
N PRO A 259 1.56 -43.45 20.35
CA PRO A 259 1.17 -43.09 19.00
C PRO A 259 1.25 -41.57 18.79
N GLU A 260 1.68 -41.14 17.60
CA GLU A 260 1.71 -39.72 17.27
C GLU A 260 0.29 -39.21 17.02
N GLU A 261 -0.16 -38.25 17.83
CA GLU A 261 -1.50 -37.66 17.71
C GLU A 261 -1.44 -36.15 17.45
N TRP A 262 -2.37 -35.68 16.63
CA TRP A 262 -2.56 -34.25 16.35
C TRP A 262 -3.43 -33.62 17.42
N HIS A 263 -2.95 -32.52 18.00
CA HIS A 263 -3.63 -31.80 19.07
C HIS A 263 -3.92 -30.36 18.62
N ALA A 264 -5.19 -29.96 18.66
CA ALA A 264 -5.59 -28.59 18.32
C ALA A 264 -5.21 -27.59 19.43
N ILE A 265 -4.60 -26.48 19.02
CA ILE A 265 -4.17 -25.35 19.86
C ILE A 265 -4.70 -24.07 19.20
N ALA A 266 -5.03 -23.07 20.03
CA ALA A 266 -5.35 -21.73 19.57
C ALA A 266 -4.41 -20.72 20.23
N TRP A 267 -3.91 -19.76 19.45
CA TRP A 267 -3.07 -18.67 19.95
C TRP A 267 -3.53 -17.33 19.35
N PRO A 268 -3.74 -16.27 20.14
CA PRO A 268 -3.70 -16.25 21.61
C PRO A 268 -4.89 -16.98 22.25
N ASN A 269 -4.67 -17.68 23.36
CA ASN A 269 -5.76 -18.34 24.09
C ASN A 269 -6.25 -17.47 25.26
N LYS A 270 -7.41 -16.81 25.09
CA LYS A 270 -8.02 -15.97 26.13
C LYS A 270 -8.61 -16.76 27.31
N SER A 271 -8.84 -18.07 27.16
CA SER A 271 -9.51 -18.91 28.17
C SER A 271 -8.58 -19.43 29.27
N ALA A 272 -7.26 -19.34 29.08
CA ALA A 272 -6.27 -19.99 29.95
C ALA A 272 -5.86 -19.18 31.21
N GLY A 273 -6.73 -18.31 31.74
CA GLY A 273 -6.57 -17.74 33.08
C GLY A 273 -5.30 -16.90 33.33
N GLY A 274 -4.62 -16.42 32.28
CA GLY A 274 -3.45 -15.53 32.39
C GLY A 274 -2.10 -16.16 32.05
N SER A 275 -2.03 -17.47 31.79
CA SER A 275 -0.81 -18.11 31.28
C SER A 275 -0.55 -17.66 29.85
N ARG A 276 0.43 -16.78 29.66
CA ARG A 276 0.83 -16.22 28.35
C ARG A 276 2.26 -16.63 28.03
N GLY A 277 2.44 -17.18 26.83
CA GLY A 277 3.74 -17.61 26.35
C GLY A 277 3.74 -19.07 25.95
N ALA A 278 4.94 -19.58 25.66
CA ALA A 278 5.11 -20.95 25.23
C ALA A 278 6.36 -21.59 25.82
N SER A 279 6.30 -22.91 26.00
CA SER A 279 7.40 -23.69 26.53
C SER A 279 7.54 -25.01 25.81
N LEU A 280 8.78 -25.45 25.59
CA LEU A 280 9.10 -26.81 25.19
C LEU A 280 10.01 -27.43 26.25
N ARG A 281 9.48 -28.37 27.03
CA ARG A 281 10.24 -29.17 28.00
C ARG A 281 10.50 -30.55 27.42
N VAL A 282 11.75 -30.96 27.40
CA VAL A 282 12.20 -32.23 26.84
C VAL A 282 13.00 -32.98 27.89
N ARG A 283 12.62 -34.23 28.14
CA ARG A 283 13.35 -35.15 29.04
C ARG A 283 13.92 -36.31 28.24
N ALA A 284 15.21 -36.54 28.41
CA ALA A 284 15.93 -37.64 27.81
C ALA A 284 15.72 -38.95 28.58
N THR A 285 16.04 -40.07 27.94
CA THR A 285 15.95 -41.42 28.54
C THR A 285 16.91 -41.63 29.72
N ASP A 286 17.99 -40.85 29.80
CA ASP A 286 18.95 -40.87 30.91
C ASP A 286 18.53 -39.98 32.09
N GLY A 287 17.36 -39.32 32.00
CA GLY A 287 16.81 -38.44 33.02
C GLY A 287 17.20 -36.96 32.87
N THR A 288 18.11 -36.61 31.94
CA THR A 288 18.45 -35.22 31.64
C THR A 288 17.21 -34.47 31.14
N GLU A 289 16.99 -33.24 31.61
CA GLU A 289 15.85 -32.43 31.18
C GLU A 289 16.30 -31.02 30.80
N GLU A 290 15.69 -30.48 29.75
CA GLU A 290 15.85 -29.11 29.32
C GLU A 290 14.48 -28.48 29.08
N THR A 291 14.32 -27.22 29.45
CA THR A 291 13.12 -26.44 29.15
C THR A 291 13.51 -25.16 28.41
N ILE A 292 12.93 -24.99 27.23
CA ILE A 292 12.97 -23.73 26.48
C ILE A 292 11.66 -22.99 26.79
N GLN A 293 11.73 -21.89 27.53
CA GLN A 293 10.56 -21.11 27.96
C GLN A 293 10.59 -19.70 27.35
N ARG A 294 9.46 -19.23 26.83
CA ARG A 294 9.27 -17.86 26.34
C ARG A 294 7.96 -17.31 26.85
N ASP A 295 8.03 -16.31 27.71
CA ASP A 295 6.87 -15.68 28.31
C ASP A 295 6.33 -14.54 27.45
N GLY A 296 5.13 -14.06 27.76
CA GLY A 296 4.51 -12.91 27.12
C GLY A 296 3.52 -13.28 26.01
N ASP A 297 2.75 -12.29 25.56
CA ASP A 297 1.71 -12.48 24.54
C ASP A 297 2.25 -13.12 23.25
N PHE A 298 3.53 -12.86 22.94
CA PHE A 298 4.22 -13.34 21.76
C PHE A 298 5.25 -14.44 22.05
N GLY A 299 5.22 -15.03 23.25
CA GLY A 299 6.15 -16.10 23.65
C GLY A 299 6.10 -17.33 22.72
N PHE A 300 4.92 -17.63 22.16
CA PHE A 300 4.79 -18.66 21.11
C PHE A 300 5.64 -18.36 19.88
N LEU A 301 5.53 -17.17 19.30
CA LEU A 301 6.30 -16.80 18.12
C LEU A 301 7.81 -16.82 18.40
N ARG A 302 8.22 -16.35 19.59
CA ARG A 302 9.62 -16.43 20.03
C ARG A 302 10.12 -17.86 20.17
N LEU A 303 9.27 -18.76 20.66
CA LEU A 303 9.61 -20.18 20.75
C LEU A 303 9.86 -20.74 19.35
N LEU A 304 8.96 -20.47 18.39
CA LEU A 304 9.14 -20.93 16.99
C LEU A 304 10.47 -20.45 16.39
N GLU A 305 10.84 -19.18 16.62
CA GLU A 305 12.11 -18.62 16.14
C GLU A 305 13.37 -19.22 16.77
N GLN A 306 13.25 -19.92 17.90
CA GLN A 306 14.39 -20.66 18.47
C GLN A 306 14.67 -21.97 17.74
N GLY A 307 13.64 -22.51 17.08
CA GLY A 307 13.76 -23.71 16.29
C GLY A 307 14.22 -23.42 14.85
N THR A 308 14.53 -24.49 14.14
CA THR A 308 14.84 -24.44 12.71
C THR A 308 13.64 -24.95 11.92
N LEU A 309 13.14 -24.15 10.99
CA LEU A 309 12.08 -24.57 10.09
C LEU A 309 12.57 -25.70 9.17
N GLU A 310 11.77 -26.76 9.06
CA GLU A 310 11.98 -27.89 8.17
C GLU A 310 10.83 -27.98 7.16
N GLY A 311 11.16 -28.28 5.90
CA GLY A 311 10.19 -28.48 4.82
C GLY A 311 9.77 -27.18 4.12
N ASP A 312 8.59 -27.23 3.48
CA ASP A 312 8.06 -26.10 2.73
C ASP A 312 7.38 -25.09 3.68
N PRO A 313 7.91 -23.88 3.84
CA PRO A 313 7.30 -22.79 4.60
C PRO A 313 5.93 -22.35 4.10
N ALA A 314 5.62 -22.56 2.82
CA ALA A 314 4.34 -22.23 2.22
C ALA A 314 3.31 -23.37 2.36
N GLY A 315 3.74 -24.50 2.94
CA GLY A 315 2.89 -25.66 3.17
C GLY A 315 1.83 -25.42 4.23
N ARG A 316 0.71 -26.15 4.11
CA ARG A 316 -0.30 -26.27 5.18
C ARG A 316 0.29 -26.97 6.42
N ASP A 317 1.24 -27.86 6.20
CA ASP A 317 1.94 -28.59 7.22
C ASP A 317 3.42 -28.17 7.17
N PHE A 318 3.98 -27.73 8.29
CA PHE A 318 5.39 -27.39 8.43
C PHE A 318 5.94 -28.01 9.72
N ALA A 319 7.25 -28.18 9.80
CA ALA A 319 7.90 -28.75 10.98
C ALA A 319 8.96 -27.80 11.53
N ILE A 320 9.15 -27.79 12.83
CA ILE A 320 10.22 -27.03 13.49
C ILE A 320 11.04 -27.99 14.32
N SER A 321 12.35 -28.00 14.10
CA SER A 321 13.30 -28.76 14.90
C SER A 321 13.98 -27.90 15.94
N PHE A 322 13.97 -28.41 17.17
CA PHE A 322 14.59 -27.80 18.33
C PHE A 322 15.78 -28.63 18.77
N LYS A 323 16.97 -28.04 18.70
CA LYS A 323 18.20 -28.67 19.19
C LYS A 323 18.33 -28.38 20.70
N MET A 324 18.34 -29.45 21.47
CA MET A 324 18.59 -29.40 22.91
C MET A 324 20.10 -29.29 23.18
N ALA A 325 20.48 -28.63 24.27
CA ALA A 325 21.86 -28.49 24.74
C ALA A 325 22.55 -29.85 24.97
N PHE A 326 21.80 -30.88 25.36
CA PHE A 326 22.30 -32.25 25.51
C PHE A 326 22.43 -33.03 24.18
N GLY A 327 22.27 -32.35 23.03
CA GLY A 327 22.56 -32.88 21.70
C GLY A 327 21.46 -33.75 21.07
N ALA A 328 20.28 -33.82 21.68
CA ALA A 328 19.10 -34.38 21.03
C ALA A 328 18.34 -33.31 20.24
N THR A 329 17.57 -33.75 19.25
CA THR A 329 16.70 -32.87 18.45
C THR A 329 15.27 -33.36 18.57
N VAL A 330 14.36 -32.46 18.93
CA VAL A 330 12.92 -32.72 18.91
C VAL A 330 12.30 -32.01 17.72
N VAL A 331 11.48 -32.71 16.95
CA VAL A 331 10.75 -32.14 15.81
C VAL A 331 9.28 -32.03 16.17
N VAL A 332 8.72 -30.85 15.98
CA VAL A 332 7.29 -30.58 16.18
C VAL A 332 6.68 -30.23 14.83
N ASP A 333 5.71 -31.02 14.41
CA ASP A 333 4.88 -30.74 13.25
C ASP A 333 3.73 -29.80 13.63
N PHE A 334 3.47 -28.84 12.75
CA PHE A 334 2.37 -27.89 12.83
C PHE A 334 1.52 -28.02 11.57
N ARG A 335 0.21 -28.09 11.76
CA ARG A 335 -0.79 -28.08 10.69
C ARG A 335 -1.71 -26.91 10.90
N THR A 336 -1.82 -26.05 9.89
CA THR A 336 -2.76 -24.94 9.92
C THR A 336 -4.14 -25.35 9.41
N ASP A 337 -5.18 -24.84 10.07
CA ASP A 337 -6.58 -25.08 9.69
C ASP A 337 -7.00 -24.20 8.49
N ARG A 338 -6.20 -23.19 8.15
CA ARG A 338 -6.43 -22.29 7.00
C ARG A 338 -5.60 -22.68 5.78
N SER A 339 -6.06 -22.26 4.60
CA SER A 339 -5.33 -22.33 3.33
C SER A 339 -4.24 -21.26 3.27
N GLY A 340 -3.21 -21.37 4.10
CA GLY A 340 -2.07 -20.45 4.08
C GLY A 340 -1.19 -20.57 5.31
N PRO A 341 0.12 -20.36 5.17
CA PRO A 341 1.07 -20.67 6.23
C PRO A 341 0.91 -19.70 7.42
N LEU A 342 1.28 -20.15 8.62
CA LEU A 342 1.20 -19.35 9.85
C LEU A 342 2.35 -18.34 9.94
N PHE A 343 2.08 -17.07 9.62
CA PHE A 343 3.07 -16.00 9.74
C PHE A 343 4.31 -16.16 8.85
N PHE A 344 4.25 -16.99 7.83
CA PHE A 344 5.29 -17.10 6.81
C PHE A 344 4.91 -16.20 5.64
N GLY A 345 5.76 -15.24 5.33
CA GLY A 345 5.58 -14.39 4.15
C GLY A 345 5.60 -15.24 2.88
N ALA A 346 4.86 -14.81 1.86
CA ALA A 346 5.00 -15.39 0.54
C ALA A 346 6.33 -14.92 -0.10
N ARG A 347 7.24 -15.88 -0.30
CA ARG A 347 8.38 -15.87 -1.26
C ARG A 347 9.35 -14.68 -1.22
N GLY A 348 10.52 -14.93 -0.64
CA GLY A 348 11.76 -14.20 -0.85
C GLY A 348 13.03 -15.08 -0.83
N GLY A 349 13.16 -16.05 -1.75
CA GLY A 349 14.39 -16.84 -1.93
C GLY A 349 14.46 -18.19 -1.19
N ASN A 350 15.65 -18.83 -1.20
CA ASN A 350 15.90 -20.22 -0.74
C ASN A 350 15.80 -20.46 0.78
N ARG A 351 15.27 -19.49 1.55
CA ARG A 351 15.00 -19.61 2.98
C ARG A 351 13.77 -18.78 3.29
N ALA A 352 12.62 -19.40 3.51
CA ALA A 352 11.59 -18.66 4.21
C ALA A 352 12.00 -18.47 5.66
N LEU A 353 11.81 -17.24 6.09
CA LEU A 353 12.06 -16.85 7.47
C LEU A 353 10.72 -16.86 8.18
N LEU A 354 10.65 -17.59 9.30
CA LEU A 354 9.56 -17.48 10.25
C LEU A 354 9.28 -15.99 10.52
N LEU A 355 8.00 -15.61 10.51
CA LEU A 355 7.54 -14.26 10.85
C LEU A 355 7.97 -13.15 9.87
N GLU A 356 8.29 -13.48 8.61
CA GLU A 356 8.74 -12.49 7.62
C GLU A 356 7.77 -11.33 7.45
N ALA A 357 6.44 -11.56 7.51
CA ALA A 357 5.46 -10.48 7.43
C ALA A 357 5.63 -9.42 8.55
N PHE A 358 6.06 -9.84 9.74
CA PHE A 358 6.36 -8.92 10.84
C PHE A 358 7.76 -8.31 10.74
N HIS A 359 8.78 -9.13 10.44
CA HIS A 359 10.18 -8.69 10.42
C HIS A 359 10.53 -7.82 9.21
N SER A 360 9.85 -8.02 8.09
CA SER A 360 9.99 -7.18 6.89
C SER A 360 9.15 -5.92 6.96
N PHE A 361 8.28 -5.80 7.97
CA PHE A 361 7.46 -4.62 8.16
C PHE A 361 8.37 -3.43 8.53
N PRO A 362 8.23 -2.29 7.85
CA PRO A 362 9.14 -1.18 8.07
C PRO A 362 9.01 -0.66 9.52
N PRO A 363 10.14 -0.47 10.25
CA PRO A 363 10.10 -0.01 11.64
C PRO A 363 9.52 1.40 11.77
N THR A 364 9.55 2.16 10.68
CA THR A 364 8.87 3.43 10.50
C THR A 364 8.01 3.36 9.24
N PRO A 365 6.67 3.46 9.34
CA PRO A 365 5.81 3.54 8.17
C PRO A 365 6.26 4.69 7.25
N PRO A 366 6.24 4.49 5.92
CA PRO A 366 6.76 5.48 4.99
C PRO A 366 5.92 6.75 5.01
N SER A 367 6.54 7.88 4.66
CA SER A 367 5.78 9.06 4.22
C SER A 367 5.07 8.73 2.91
N ILE A 368 3.78 9.02 2.79
CA ILE A 368 3.00 8.55 1.64
C ILE A 368 2.87 9.58 0.51
N GLY A 369 2.99 10.88 0.81
CA GLY A 369 2.94 11.93 -0.21
C GLY A 369 4.31 12.18 -0.83
N ILE A 370 4.37 12.31 -2.16
CA ILE A 370 5.64 12.65 -2.85
C ILE A 370 6.16 14.03 -2.43
N ALA A 371 5.25 14.98 -2.17
CA ALA A 371 5.61 16.34 -1.76
C ALA A 371 5.94 16.49 -0.26
N MET A 372 5.89 15.41 0.54
CA MET A 372 6.33 15.43 1.93
C MET A 372 7.67 14.74 2.09
N ALA A 373 8.56 15.38 2.85
CA ALA A 373 9.94 14.94 3.05
C ALA A 373 10.04 13.77 4.05
N SER A 374 9.30 13.82 5.17
CA SER A 374 9.33 12.80 6.22
C SER A 374 8.13 12.94 7.17
N CYS A 375 7.76 11.84 7.82
CA CYS A 375 6.88 11.84 8.99
C CYS A 375 7.74 11.92 10.26
N GLU A 376 8.54 12.98 10.44
CA GLU A 376 9.29 13.17 11.70
C GLU A 376 8.36 13.48 12.88
#